data_AF-A0A8G2C5W5-F1
#
_entry.id   AF-A0A8G2C5W5-F1
#
_cell.length_a   1.000
_cell.length_b   1.000
_cell.length_c   1.000
_cell.angle_alpha   90.00
_cell.angle_beta   90.00
_cell.angle_gamma   90.00
#
_symmetry.space_group_name_H-M   'P 1'
#
loop_
_entity.id
_entity.type
_entity.pdbx_description
1 polymer ?
#
loop_
_entity_poly.entity_id
_entity_poly.type
_entity_poly.pdbx_seq_one_letter_code
_entity_poly.pdbx_strand_id
1 'polypeptide(L)'
;MDAISGRPSETYSPLYFLTSLGSGGLVVTFFMWLMHWTRHPGRSVPVFENIVAAFSAGGVASRTMIVLAVAGIAYYAFLNLKYLFWNLARFGLWKRTPAYAQLSSTNAETQILAMPLALAMSVNVCFILGMVFVPGLWTVVEYLFPVAILAFLAIGVLAFRMFGRFLGRVLTSGGFSCASNNSFAQALPAFALAMIGVGLAAPAGLSSTPLVAGIGLVLSTFFLIASVLIAGIALVLGLRSLAENGANIETAPTLSVFIPLLTIIGILSLRQNHGLDEHFGLASGGAERLMMLSQYLSAQLLFALLTGLVLCRLGYVDRFINGRDASAGSYALVCPGVALAVMIHFWLNRGLVDAGLIDKFSVAYWTISALAVAIQFMTIWLVFNLNRKHFQSQ
;
A
#
# COMPACT_ATOMS: atom_id res chain seq x y z
N MET A 1 -32.09 17.75 -21.47
CA MET A 1 -30.67 17.70 -21.10
C MET A 1 -30.44 16.32 -20.53
N ASP A 2 -30.17 15.38 -21.42
CA ASP A 2 -30.12 13.96 -21.10
C ASP A 2 -28.90 13.68 -20.24
N ALA A 3 -29.13 13.25 -19.00
CA ALA A 3 -28.08 12.69 -18.16
C ALA A 3 -27.56 11.45 -18.87
N ILE A 4 -26.33 11.53 -19.40
CA ILE A 4 -25.65 10.40 -20.01
C ILE A 4 -25.61 9.28 -18.97
N SER A 5 -26.39 8.22 -19.20
CA SER A 5 -26.49 7.02 -18.38
C SER A 5 -25.24 6.14 -18.56
N GLY A 6 -24.07 6.70 -18.27
CA GLY A 6 -22.77 6.02 -18.37
C GLY A 6 -22.21 5.69 -16.99
N ARG A 7 -21.48 4.59 -16.87
CA ARG A 7 -20.79 4.24 -15.62
C ARG A 7 -19.70 5.28 -15.35
N PRO A 8 -19.46 5.74 -14.10
CA PRO A 8 -18.38 6.69 -13.81
C PRO A 8 -16.98 6.25 -14.27
N SER A 9 -16.76 4.94 -14.42
CA SER A 9 -15.51 4.37 -14.95
C SER A 9 -15.30 4.55 -16.46
N GLU A 10 -16.31 5.02 -17.20
CA GLU A 10 -16.20 5.34 -18.63
C GLU A 10 -15.38 6.61 -18.86
N THR A 11 -15.46 7.57 -17.95
CA THR A 11 -14.54 8.72 -17.89
C THR A 11 -13.28 8.30 -17.14
N TYR A 12 -12.29 7.81 -17.89
CA TYR A 12 -11.08 7.26 -17.30
C TYR A 12 -10.23 8.30 -16.58
N SER A 13 -9.74 7.94 -15.39
CA SER A 13 -8.74 8.65 -14.59
C SER A 13 -7.60 7.71 -14.18
N PRO A 14 -6.33 8.13 -14.20
CA PRO A 14 -5.21 7.33 -13.68
C PRO A 14 -5.39 6.88 -12.23
N LEU A 15 -6.19 7.59 -11.42
CA LEU A 15 -6.48 7.20 -10.04
C LEU A 15 -7.22 5.86 -9.94
N TYR A 16 -7.83 5.36 -11.02
CA TYR A 16 -8.40 4.01 -10.99
C TYR A 16 -7.34 2.91 -10.80
N PHE A 17 -6.04 3.15 -10.99
CA PHE A 17 -5.00 2.20 -10.57
C PHE A 17 -5.06 1.91 -9.06
N LEU A 18 -5.60 2.84 -8.26
CA LEU A 18 -5.80 2.65 -6.82
C LEU A 18 -6.82 1.55 -6.49
N THR A 19 -7.71 1.17 -7.42
CA THR A 19 -8.60 0.01 -7.26
C THR A 19 -7.82 -1.30 -7.16
N SER A 20 -6.81 -1.47 -8.03
CA SER A 20 -5.92 -2.62 -8.03
C SER A 20 -5.01 -2.60 -6.81
N LEU A 21 -4.42 -1.43 -6.50
CA LEU A 21 -3.59 -1.23 -5.32
C LEU A 21 -4.33 -1.57 -4.02
N GLY A 22 -5.55 -1.04 -3.85
CA GLY A 22 -6.38 -1.25 -2.67
C GLY A 22 -6.80 -2.72 -2.51
N SER A 23 -7.15 -3.38 -3.61
CA SER A 23 -7.43 -4.83 -3.61
C SER A 23 -6.18 -5.63 -3.21
N GLY A 24 -5.01 -5.29 -3.75
CA GLY A 24 -3.75 -5.90 -3.34
C GLY A 24 -3.45 -5.64 -1.86
N GLY A 25 -3.81 -4.46 -1.34
CA GLY A 25 -3.72 -4.14 0.07
C GLY A 25 -4.56 -5.08 0.94
N LEU A 26 -5.79 -5.37 0.53
CA LEU A 26 -6.66 -6.31 1.23
C LEU A 26 -6.07 -7.73 1.23
N VAL A 27 -5.40 -8.16 0.15
CA VAL A 27 -4.63 -9.42 0.15
C VAL A 27 -3.60 -9.44 1.29
N VAL A 28 -2.84 -8.35 1.47
CA VAL A 28 -1.85 -8.24 2.56
C VAL A 28 -2.53 -8.31 3.92
N THR A 29 -3.70 -7.67 4.12
CA THR A 29 -4.41 -7.73 5.43
C THR A 29 -4.84 -9.15 5.80
N PHE A 30 -5.34 -9.95 4.87
CA PHE A 30 -5.63 -11.36 5.13
C PHE A 30 -4.36 -12.18 5.32
N PHE A 31 -3.29 -11.87 4.60
CA PHE A 31 -1.99 -12.50 4.83
C PHE A 31 -1.44 -12.20 6.23
N MET A 32 -1.72 -11.02 6.82
CA MET A 32 -1.34 -10.72 8.20
C MET A 32 -1.95 -11.68 9.22
N TRP A 33 -3.14 -12.22 8.95
CA TRP A 33 -3.78 -13.22 9.82
C TRP A 33 -2.96 -14.51 9.80
N LEU A 34 -2.59 -14.99 8.61
CA LEU A 34 -1.74 -16.17 8.47
C LEU A 34 -0.37 -15.92 9.11
N MET A 35 0.22 -14.75 8.87
CA MET A 35 1.54 -14.39 9.37
C MET A 35 1.60 -14.37 10.90
N HIS A 36 0.60 -13.84 11.57
CA HIS A 36 0.70 -13.65 13.03
C HIS A 36 0.00 -14.73 13.85
N TRP A 37 -1.01 -15.40 13.28
CA TRP A 37 -1.80 -16.40 14.01
C TRP A 37 -1.48 -17.86 13.64
N THR A 38 -0.60 -18.11 12.65
CA THR A 38 -0.06 -19.46 12.38
C THR A 38 1.40 -19.58 12.80
N ARG A 39 1.81 -20.77 13.23
CA ARG A 39 3.20 -21.06 13.58
C ARG A 39 4.00 -21.44 12.33
N HIS A 40 5.19 -20.87 12.18
CA HIS A 40 6.09 -21.13 11.06
C HIS A 40 7.56 -21.07 11.54
N PRO A 41 8.02 -22.08 12.30
CA PRO A 41 9.34 -22.05 12.92
C PRO A 41 10.47 -22.04 11.87
N GLY A 42 11.55 -21.33 12.18
CA GLY A 42 12.73 -21.22 11.29
C GLY A 42 12.47 -20.41 10.02
N ARG A 43 11.34 -19.68 9.94
CA ARG A 43 10.99 -18.81 8.82
C ARG A 43 10.40 -17.52 9.35
N SER A 44 10.56 -16.45 8.59
CA SER A 44 9.99 -15.12 8.89
C SER A 44 8.60 -14.91 8.30
N VAL A 45 8.16 -15.80 7.39
CA VAL A 45 6.86 -15.76 6.72
C VAL A 45 6.24 -17.17 6.65
N PRO A 46 4.90 -17.29 6.74
CA PRO A 46 4.22 -18.56 6.55
C PRO A 46 4.20 -18.94 5.07
N VAL A 47 4.50 -20.20 4.78
CA VAL A 47 4.32 -20.82 3.46
C VAL A 47 3.33 -21.98 3.51
N PHE A 48 2.92 -22.48 2.35
CA PHE A 48 1.90 -23.51 2.14
C PHE A 48 1.94 -24.62 3.21
N GLU A 49 3.10 -25.21 3.47
CA GLU A 49 3.26 -26.32 4.41
C GLU A 49 2.89 -25.94 5.84
N ASN A 50 3.17 -24.70 6.25
CA ASN A 50 2.88 -24.18 7.59
C ASN A 50 1.38 -23.94 7.73
N ILE A 51 0.73 -23.46 6.66
CA ILE A 51 -0.70 -23.22 6.61
C ILE A 51 -1.45 -24.55 6.69
N VAL A 52 -1.03 -25.55 5.91
CA VAL A 52 -1.59 -26.91 5.95
C VAL A 52 -1.37 -27.56 7.32
N ALA A 53 -0.16 -27.45 7.89
CA ALA A 53 0.12 -27.98 9.21
C ALA A 53 -0.76 -27.30 10.29
N ALA A 54 -0.90 -25.98 10.24
CA ALA A 54 -1.75 -25.22 11.15
C ALA A 54 -3.23 -25.58 10.98
N PHE A 55 -3.70 -25.84 9.76
CA PHE A 55 -5.07 -26.27 9.49
C PHE A 55 -5.34 -27.67 10.06
N SER A 56 -4.44 -28.62 9.81
CA SER A 56 -4.58 -30.00 10.28
C SER A 56 -4.54 -30.09 11.81
N ALA A 57 -3.58 -29.41 12.44
CA ALA A 57 -3.41 -29.43 13.89
C ALA A 57 -4.34 -28.48 14.65
N GLY A 58 -4.91 -27.46 13.99
CA GLY A 58 -5.71 -26.43 14.61
C GLY A 58 -7.12 -26.88 14.99
N GLY A 59 -7.70 -26.25 16.02
CA GLY A 59 -9.12 -26.39 16.36
C GLY A 59 -10.04 -25.64 15.38
N VAL A 60 -11.36 -25.72 15.59
CA VAL A 60 -12.39 -25.14 14.70
C VAL A 60 -12.16 -23.65 14.43
N ALA A 61 -11.83 -22.87 15.45
CA ALA A 61 -11.57 -21.43 15.30
C ALA A 61 -10.37 -21.13 14.40
N SER A 62 -9.25 -21.85 14.59
CA SER A 62 -8.05 -21.70 13.77
C SER A 62 -8.30 -22.11 12.31
N ARG A 63 -8.99 -23.24 12.10
CA ARG A 63 -9.39 -23.71 10.76
C ARG A 63 -10.28 -22.70 10.05
N THR A 64 -11.27 -22.15 10.75
CA THR A 64 -12.18 -21.14 10.19
C THR A 64 -11.42 -19.87 9.80
N MET A 65 -10.53 -19.39 10.67
CA MET A 65 -9.67 -18.24 10.38
C MET A 65 -8.79 -18.47 9.15
N ILE A 66 -8.15 -19.65 9.04
CA ILE A 66 -7.31 -19.99 7.89
C ILE A 66 -8.13 -20.01 6.60
N VAL A 67 -9.30 -20.64 6.61
CA VAL A 67 -10.20 -20.70 5.43
C VAL A 67 -10.61 -19.29 5.01
N LEU A 68 -11.01 -18.43 5.95
CA LEU A 68 -11.36 -17.04 5.66
C LEU A 68 -10.18 -16.25 5.10
N ALA A 69 -8.98 -16.43 5.67
CA ALA A 69 -7.77 -15.76 5.20
C ALA A 69 -7.40 -16.19 3.78
N VAL A 70 -7.37 -17.50 3.51
CA VAL A 70 -7.05 -18.04 2.19
C VAL A 70 -8.09 -17.63 1.14
N ALA A 71 -9.39 -17.68 1.48
CA ALA A 71 -10.46 -17.22 0.60
C ALA A 71 -10.38 -15.72 0.32
N GLY A 72 -10.09 -14.90 1.34
CA GLY A 72 -9.88 -13.47 1.21
C GLY A 72 -8.69 -13.15 0.29
N ILE A 73 -7.56 -13.83 0.48
CA ILE A 73 -6.38 -13.71 -0.38
C ILE A 73 -6.74 -14.04 -1.83
N ALA A 74 -7.39 -15.19 -2.09
CA ALA A 74 -7.77 -15.59 -3.44
C ALA A 74 -8.69 -14.57 -4.12
N TYR A 75 -9.74 -14.14 -3.42
CA TYR A 75 -10.73 -13.19 -3.95
C TYR A 75 -10.11 -11.82 -4.26
N TYR A 76 -9.37 -11.24 -3.31
CA TYR A 76 -8.78 -9.91 -3.51
C TYR A 76 -7.57 -9.92 -4.44
N ALA A 77 -6.85 -11.05 -4.56
CA ALA A 77 -5.81 -11.20 -5.57
C ALA A 77 -6.41 -11.25 -6.98
N PHE A 78 -7.54 -11.97 -7.16
CA PHE A 78 -8.29 -11.91 -8.41
C PHE A 78 -8.73 -10.48 -8.74
N LEU A 79 -9.28 -9.72 -7.77
CA LEU A 79 -9.64 -8.32 -8.00
C LEU A 79 -8.42 -7.44 -8.31
N ASN A 80 -7.30 -7.61 -7.60
CA ASN A 80 -6.07 -6.88 -7.87
C ASN A 80 -5.63 -7.05 -9.33
N LEU A 81 -5.55 -8.28 -9.82
CA LEU A 81 -5.14 -8.58 -11.19
C LEU A 81 -6.19 -8.13 -12.21
N LYS A 82 -7.47 -8.40 -11.96
CA LYS A 82 -8.59 -7.95 -12.82
C LYS A 82 -8.53 -6.44 -13.05
N TYR A 83 -8.42 -5.65 -11.98
CA TYR A 83 -8.36 -4.20 -12.07
C TYR A 83 -7.03 -3.71 -12.62
N LEU A 84 -5.91 -4.41 -12.39
CA LEU A 84 -4.63 -4.05 -12.99
C LEU A 84 -4.71 -4.14 -14.51
N PHE A 85 -5.15 -5.28 -15.04
CA PHE A 85 -5.27 -5.49 -16.49
C PHE A 85 -6.26 -4.52 -17.12
N TRP A 86 -7.41 -4.28 -16.47
CA TRP A 86 -8.38 -3.29 -16.93
C TRP A 86 -7.77 -1.89 -17.00
N ASN A 87 -7.04 -1.45 -15.97
CA ASN A 87 -6.40 -0.14 -15.95
C ASN A 87 -5.27 -0.02 -17.00
N LEU A 88 -4.43 -1.05 -17.17
CA LEU A 88 -3.38 -1.03 -18.18
C LEU A 88 -3.96 -0.90 -19.60
N ALA A 89 -5.03 -1.65 -19.90
CA ALA A 89 -5.72 -1.56 -21.18
C ALA A 89 -6.36 -0.19 -21.40
N ARG A 90 -7.11 0.32 -20.40
CA ARG A 90 -7.77 1.63 -20.48
C ARG A 90 -6.77 2.78 -20.54
N PHE A 91 -5.69 2.71 -19.80
CA PHE A 91 -4.61 3.69 -19.87
C PHE A 91 -3.96 3.74 -21.26
N GLY A 92 -3.74 2.58 -21.89
CA GLY A 92 -3.18 2.50 -23.24
C GLY A 92 -4.05 3.23 -24.28
N LEU A 93 -5.37 3.11 -24.17
CA LEU A 93 -6.33 3.84 -25.00
C LEU A 93 -6.39 5.33 -24.64
N TRP A 94 -6.51 5.63 -23.34
CA TRP A 94 -6.65 7.00 -22.82
C TRP A 94 -5.42 7.88 -23.15
N LYS A 95 -4.22 7.30 -23.16
CA LYS A 95 -2.97 8.00 -23.52
C LYS A 95 -2.99 8.62 -24.92
N ARG A 96 -3.85 8.14 -25.83
CA ARG A 96 -4.01 8.65 -27.20
C ARG A 96 -5.04 9.78 -27.32
N THR A 97 -5.66 10.18 -26.20
CA THR A 97 -6.75 11.17 -26.20
C THR A 97 -6.25 12.58 -25.82
N PRO A 98 -6.98 13.65 -26.18
CA PRO A 98 -6.67 15.00 -25.73
C PRO A 98 -6.65 15.17 -24.21
N ALA A 99 -7.47 14.38 -23.49
CA ALA A 99 -7.53 14.40 -22.03
C ALA A 99 -6.19 14.01 -21.38
N TYR A 100 -5.43 13.09 -21.98
CA TYR A 100 -4.08 12.77 -21.52
C TYR A 100 -3.13 13.96 -21.69
N ALA A 101 -3.15 14.60 -22.86
CA ALA A 101 -2.29 15.76 -23.15
C ALA A 101 -2.58 16.91 -22.18
N GLN A 102 -3.86 17.15 -21.86
CA GLN A 102 -4.26 18.14 -20.87
C GLN A 102 -3.81 17.77 -19.45
N LEU A 103 -3.96 16.52 -19.02
CA LEU A 103 -3.50 16.12 -17.68
C LEU A 103 -1.98 16.25 -17.55
N SER A 104 -1.23 15.82 -18.57
CA SER A 104 0.25 15.88 -18.59
C SER A 104 0.82 17.30 -18.60
N SER A 105 0.05 18.33 -18.92
CA SER A 105 0.51 19.72 -18.82
C SER A 105 0.29 20.36 -17.44
N THR A 106 -0.35 19.65 -16.51
CA THR A 106 -0.73 20.17 -15.19
C THR A 106 0.01 19.48 -14.04
N ASN A 107 -0.22 19.95 -12.82
CA ASN A 107 0.27 19.29 -11.60
C ASN A 107 -0.33 17.88 -11.40
N ALA A 108 -1.47 17.57 -12.06
CA ALA A 108 -2.10 16.26 -11.97
C ALA A 108 -1.33 15.16 -12.74
N GLU A 109 -0.31 15.50 -13.52
CA GLU A 109 0.59 14.54 -14.18
C GLU A 109 1.15 13.50 -13.20
N THR A 110 1.40 13.88 -11.94
CA THR A 110 1.90 12.95 -10.91
C THR A 110 0.91 11.83 -10.57
N GLN A 111 -0.37 11.97 -10.89
CA GLN A 111 -1.36 10.89 -10.71
C GLN A 111 -1.06 9.67 -11.59
N ILE A 112 -0.33 9.85 -12.69
CA ILE A 112 0.07 8.73 -13.57
C ILE A 112 1.01 7.76 -12.81
N LEU A 113 1.72 8.23 -11.77
CA LEU A 113 2.54 7.37 -10.91
C LEU A 113 1.73 6.38 -10.06
N ALA A 114 0.39 6.45 -10.06
CA ALA A 114 -0.45 5.38 -9.53
C ALA A 114 -0.24 4.05 -10.29
N MET A 115 0.18 4.08 -11.57
CA MET A 115 0.48 2.88 -12.36
C MET A 115 1.69 2.09 -11.80
N PRO A 116 2.92 2.64 -11.72
CA PRO A 116 4.05 1.90 -11.16
C PRO A 116 3.81 1.47 -9.72
N LEU A 117 3.07 2.27 -8.94
CA LEU A 117 2.63 1.89 -7.59
C LEU A 117 1.76 0.62 -7.59
N ALA A 118 0.75 0.53 -8.48
CA ALA A 118 -0.10 -0.65 -8.61
C ALA A 118 0.66 -1.86 -9.18
N LEU A 119 1.59 -1.66 -10.11
CA LEU A 119 2.47 -2.71 -10.63
C LEU A 119 3.33 -3.33 -9.52
N ALA A 120 4.00 -2.48 -8.72
CA ALA A 120 4.82 -2.94 -7.60
C ALA A 120 3.99 -3.71 -6.57
N MET A 121 2.79 -3.24 -6.27
CA MET A 121 1.88 -3.97 -5.38
C MET A 121 1.46 -5.33 -5.94
N SER A 122 1.23 -5.42 -7.26
CA SER A 122 0.82 -6.67 -7.89
C SER A 122 1.95 -7.71 -7.87
N VAL A 123 3.22 -7.30 -7.95
CA VAL A 123 4.36 -8.20 -7.71
C VAL A 123 4.32 -8.75 -6.28
N ASN A 124 4.05 -7.92 -5.27
CA ASN A 124 3.87 -8.38 -3.89
C ASN A 124 2.70 -9.36 -3.73
N VAL A 125 1.58 -9.14 -4.43
CA VAL A 125 0.43 -10.06 -4.45
C VAL A 125 0.83 -11.40 -5.06
N CYS A 126 1.59 -11.42 -6.15
CA CYS A 126 2.11 -12.67 -6.74
C CYS A 126 2.99 -13.45 -5.76
N PHE A 127 3.81 -12.78 -4.95
CA PHE A 127 4.58 -13.44 -3.89
C PHE A 127 3.68 -14.08 -2.83
N ILE A 128 2.63 -13.37 -2.38
CA ILE A 128 1.67 -13.91 -1.42
C ILE A 128 0.94 -15.12 -2.01
N LEU A 129 0.49 -15.03 -3.27
CA LEU A 129 -0.14 -16.16 -3.95
C LEU A 129 0.80 -17.36 -4.02
N GLY A 130 2.07 -17.14 -4.35
CA GLY A 130 3.09 -18.17 -4.31
C GLY A 130 3.19 -18.82 -2.93
N MET A 131 3.42 -18.03 -1.89
CA MET A 131 3.60 -18.55 -0.52
C MET A 131 2.38 -19.31 -0.01
N VAL A 132 1.17 -18.90 -0.38
CA VAL A 132 -0.08 -19.46 0.15
C VAL A 132 -0.58 -20.66 -0.64
N PHE A 133 -0.36 -20.70 -1.96
CA PHE A 133 -0.98 -21.70 -2.85
C PHE A 133 0.02 -22.62 -3.57
N VAL A 134 1.33 -22.36 -3.54
CA VAL A 134 2.33 -23.18 -4.24
C VAL A 134 3.11 -24.03 -3.23
N PRO A 135 2.88 -25.36 -3.19
CA PRO A 135 3.66 -26.27 -2.36
C PRO A 135 5.12 -26.26 -2.78
N GLY A 136 6.03 -26.29 -1.81
CA GLY A 136 7.47 -26.34 -2.03
C GLY A 136 8.09 -25.05 -2.56
N LEU A 137 7.36 -23.93 -2.67
CA LEU A 137 7.93 -22.68 -3.20
C LEU A 137 9.19 -22.24 -2.44
N TRP A 138 9.22 -22.44 -1.12
CA TRP A 138 10.35 -22.01 -0.30
C TRP A 138 11.67 -22.73 -0.63
N THR A 139 11.62 -23.91 -1.27
CA THR A 139 12.85 -24.62 -1.68
C THR A 139 13.55 -23.94 -2.86
N VAL A 140 12.83 -23.11 -3.62
CA VAL A 140 13.34 -22.38 -4.79
C VAL A 140 13.31 -20.86 -4.61
N VAL A 141 12.97 -20.36 -3.41
CA VAL A 141 12.76 -18.93 -3.17
C VAL A 141 14.01 -18.08 -3.44
N GLU A 142 15.19 -18.64 -3.20
CA GLU A 142 16.47 -17.98 -3.47
C GLU A 142 16.66 -17.64 -4.96
N TYR A 143 16.07 -18.42 -5.88
CA TYR A 143 16.09 -18.10 -7.32
C TYR A 143 15.04 -17.05 -7.69
N LEU A 144 13.96 -16.94 -6.92
CA LEU A 144 12.92 -15.94 -7.13
C LEU A 144 13.37 -14.54 -6.67
N PHE A 145 14.24 -14.43 -5.66
CA PHE A 145 14.68 -13.13 -5.14
C PHE A 145 15.43 -12.27 -6.19
N PRO A 146 16.42 -12.77 -6.96
CA PRO A 146 17.02 -12.01 -8.06
C PRO A 146 16.00 -11.56 -9.11
N VAL A 147 15.05 -12.42 -9.47
CA VAL A 147 13.98 -12.07 -10.41
C VAL A 147 13.08 -10.97 -9.83
N ALA A 148 12.79 -11.03 -8.52
CA ALA A 148 12.05 -9.99 -7.81
C ALA A 148 12.78 -8.65 -7.88
N ILE A 149 14.09 -8.65 -7.61
CA ILE A 149 14.93 -7.45 -7.66
C ILE A 149 14.85 -6.84 -9.06
N LEU A 150 15.02 -7.64 -10.11
CA LEU A 150 14.93 -7.17 -11.49
C LEU A 150 13.53 -6.60 -11.81
N ALA A 151 12.46 -7.25 -11.37
CA ALA A 151 11.10 -6.76 -11.56
C ALA A 151 10.86 -5.40 -10.87
N PHE A 152 11.27 -5.26 -9.60
CA PHE A 152 11.14 -4.00 -8.88
C PHE A 152 12.04 -2.90 -9.45
N LEU A 153 13.25 -3.23 -9.91
CA LEU A 153 14.12 -2.28 -10.59
C LEU A 153 13.53 -1.82 -11.92
N ALA A 154 12.93 -2.71 -12.71
CA ALA A 154 12.25 -2.34 -13.95
C ALA A 154 11.07 -1.37 -13.69
N ILE A 155 10.29 -1.63 -12.64
CA ILE A 155 9.21 -0.72 -12.19
C ILE A 155 9.81 0.59 -11.65
N GLY A 156 10.95 0.54 -10.96
CA GLY A 156 11.75 1.68 -10.52
C GLY A 156 12.17 2.60 -11.66
N VAL A 157 12.76 2.02 -12.71
CA VAL A 157 13.15 2.75 -13.93
C VAL A 157 11.92 3.38 -14.59
N LEU A 158 10.79 2.66 -14.65
CA LEU A 158 9.54 3.22 -15.14
C LEU A 158 9.08 4.42 -14.31
N ALA A 159 9.06 4.29 -12.97
CA ALA A 159 8.67 5.35 -12.06
C ALA A 159 9.58 6.59 -12.18
N PHE A 160 10.90 6.41 -12.22
CA PHE A 160 11.85 7.51 -12.40
C PHE A 160 11.74 8.18 -13.77
N ARG A 161 11.49 7.42 -14.85
CA ARG A 161 11.25 8.01 -16.17
C ARG A 161 10.00 8.89 -16.18
N MET A 162 8.93 8.46 -15.51
CA MET A 162 7.68 9.22 -15.41
C MET A 162 7.85 10.45 -14.53
N PHE A 163 8.47 10.30 -13.35
CA PHE A 163 8.70 11.40 -12.43
C PHE A 163 9.74 12.41 -12.97
N GLY A 164 10.79 11.92 -13.62
CA GLY A 164 11.80 12.76 -14.27
C GLY A 164 11.23 13.59 -15.42
N ARG A 165 10.21 13.10 -16.14
CA ARG A 165 9.49 13.91 -17.14
C ARG A 165 8.73 15.06 -16.48
N PHE A 166 8.00 14.76 -15.40
CA PHE A 166 7.27 15.77 -14.63
C PHE A 166 8.21 16.83 -14.07
N LEU A 167 9.29 16.42 -13.38
CA LEU A 167 10.30 17.33 -12.84
C LEU A 167 11.00 18.10 -13.95
N GLY A 168 11.38 17.44 -15.04
CA GLY A 168 12.00 18.08 -16.19
C GLY A 168 11.14 19.21 -16.72
N ARG A 169 9.83 18.99 -16.89
CA ARG A 169 8.89 20.04 -17.30
C ARG A 169 8.80 21.17 -16.27
N VAL A 170 8.50 20.85 -15.02
CA VAL A 170 8.26 21.83 -13.95
C VAL A 170 9.50 22.68 -13.65
N LEU A 171 10.69 22.07 -13.64
CA LEU A 171 11.94 22.75 -13.27
C LEU A 171 12.57 23.52 -14.45
N THR A 172 12.28 23.17 -15.71
CA THR A 172 12.84 23.88 -16.88
C THR A 172 11.88 24.90 -17.47
N SER A 173 10.60 24.57 -17.57
CA SER A 173 9.60 25.38 -18.27
C SER A 173 8.69 26.15 -17.30
N GLY A 174 8.82 25.91 -15.99
CA GLY A 174 7.89 26.40 -14.98
C GLY A 174 6.51 25.74 -15.10
N GLY A 175 5.47 26.44 -14.66
CA GLY A 175 4.08 25.98 -14.80
C GLY A 175 3.54 25.14 -13.64
N PHE A 176 4.26 25.05 -12.52
CA PHE A 176 3.69 24.49 -11.29
C PHE A 176 2.70 25.48 -10.67
N SER A 177 1.41 25.16 -10.70
CA SER A 177 0.38 25.98 -10.05
C SER A 177 0.30 25.65 -8.56
N CYS A 178 0.90 26.50 -7.71
CA CYS A 178 0.78 26.36 -6.26
C CYS A 178 -0.68 26.47 -5.78
N ALA A 179 -1.50 27.27 -6.44
CA ALA A 179 -2.93 27.43 -6.11
C ALA A 179 -3.74 26.16 -6.43
N SER A 180 -3.42 25.48 -7.53
CA SER A 180 -4.08 24.22 -7.92
C SER A 180 -3.50 22.99 -7.21
N ASN A 181 -2.48 23.16 -6.38
CA ASN A 181 -1.82 22.09 -5.63
C ASN A 181 -2.43 21.86 -4.23
N ASN A 182 -3.73 22.12 -4.07
CA ASN A 182 -4.42 21.99 -2.78
C ASN A 182 -4.82 20.54 -2.46
N SER A 183 -3.91 19.61 -2.77
CA SER A 183 -4.04 18.18 -2.50
C SER A 183 -2.67 17.54 -2.30
N PHE A 184 -2.66 16.34 -1.73
CA PHE A 184 -1.44 15.54 -1.59
C PHE A 184 -1.22 14.59 -2.77
N ALA A 185 -1.78 14.91 -3.94
CA ALA A 185 -1.47 14.18 -5.17
C ALA A 185 0.04 14.17 -5.49
N GLN A 186 0.78 15.22 -5.07
CA GLN A 186 2.24 15.28 -5.21
C GLN A 186 3.01 14.33 -4.29
N ALA A 187 2.34 13.64 -3.36
CA ALA A 187 2.94 12.58 -2.56
C ALA A 187 2.88 11.21 -3.25
N LEU A 188 2.11 11.05 -4.35
CA LEU A 188 2.08 9.79 -5.12
C LEU A 188 3.45 9.33 -5.64
N PRO A 189 4.35 10.20 -6.14
CA PRO A 189 5.70 9.79 -6.52
C PRO A 189 6.46 9.17 -5.34
N ALA A 190 6.42 9.79 -4.14
CA ALA A 190 7.04 9.22 -2.95
C ALA A 190 6.43 7.86 -2.59
N PHE A 191 5.10 7.76 -2.63
CA PHE A 191 4.40 6.51 -2.35
C PHE A 191 4.78 5.39 -3.34
N ALA A 192 4.87 5.69 -4.63
CA ALA A 192 5.33 4.74 -5.65
C ALA A 192 6.77 4.26 -5.38
N LEU A 193 7.69 5.18 -5.07
CA LEU A 193 9.08 4.83 -4.75
C LEU A 193 9.19 4.03 -3.45
N ALA A 194 8.43 4.37 -2.41
CA ALA A 194 8.37 3.60 -1.18
C ALA A 194 7.88 2.16 -1.43
N MET A 195 6.85 1.98 -2.27
CA MET A 195 6.32 0.66 -2.62
C MET A 195 7.37 -0.21 -3.34
N ILE A 196 8.19 0.41 -4.20
CA ILE A 196 9.30 -0.28 -4.88
C ILE A 196 10.41 -0.61 -3.86
N GLY A 197 10.73 0.33 -2.97
CA GLY A 197 11.70 0.13 -1.89
C GLY A 197 11.32 -1.02 -0.96
N VAL A 198 10.06 -1.12 -0.51
CA VAL A 198 9.63 -2.22 0.37
C VAL A 198 9.64 -3.56 -0.36
N GLY A 199 9.39 -3.56 -1.68
CA GLY A 199 9.54 -4.73 -2.54
C GLY A 199 10.98 -5.22 -2.60
N LEU A 200 11.93 -4.31 -2.83
CA LEU A 200 13.38 -4.58 -2.81
C LEU A 200 13.89 -4.99 -1.41
N ALA A 201 13.23 -4.55 -0.34
CA ALA A 201 13.55 -4.97 1.01
C ALA A 201 13.09 -6.41 1.33
N ALA A 202 12.22 -7.02 0.53
CA ALA A 202 11.82 -8.42 0.75
C ALA A 202 13.03 -9.38 0.61
N PRO A 203 13.81 -9.36 -0.49
CA PRO A 203 15.08 -10.09 -0.56
C PRO A 203 16.04 -9.74 0.59
N ALA A 204 16.08 -8.48 1.02
CA ALA A 204 16.95 -8.05 2.12
C ALA A 204 16.65 -8.77 3.44
N GLY A 205 15.38 -8.96 3.77
CA GLY A 205 14.96 -9.59 5.02
C GLY A 205 14.61 -11.07 4.92
N LEU A 206 14.57 -11.69 3.73
CA LEU A 206 14.09 -13.06 3.58
C LEU A 206 15.11 -14.02 2.95
N SER A 207 16.15 -13.49 2.31
CA SER A 207 17.19 -14.29 1.66
C SER A 207 18.13 -14.91 2.69
N SER A 208 18.48 -16.19 2.53
CA SER A 208 19.57 -16.83 3.27
C SER A 208 20.95 -16.52 2.67
N THR A 209 21.00 -15.98 1.45
CA THR A 209 22.25 -15.61 0.79
C THR A 209 22.64 -14.17 1.15
N PRO A 210 23.79 -13.92 1.81
CA PRO A 210 24.20 -12.57 2.23
C PRO A 210 24.34 -11.58 1.08
N LEU A 211 24.79 -12.03 -0.10
CA LEU A 211 24.92 -11.18 -1.28
C LEU A 211 23.57 -10.66 -1.78
N VAL A 212 22.57 -11.55 -1.88
CA VAL A 212 21.22 -11.19 -2.32
C VAL A 212 20.56 -10.28 -1.28
N ALA A 213 20.72 -10.59 0.00
CA ALA A 213 20.24 -9.76 1.10
C ALA A 213 20.87 -8.35 1.07
N GLY A 214 22.19 -8.27 0.90
CA GLY A 214 22.94 -7.03 0.80
C GLY A 214 22.54 -6.16 -0.41
N ILE A 215 22.36 -6.77 -1.59
CA ILE A 215 21.86 -6.06 -2.78
C ILE A 215 20.46 -5.50 -2.52
N GLY A 216 19.56 -6.32 -1.97
CA GLY A 216 18.21 -5.88 -1.59
C GLY A 216 18.24 -4.72 -0.60
N LEU A 217 19.15 -4.76 0.37
CA LEU A 217 19.32 -3.72 1.38
C LEU A 217 19.78 -2.40 0.75
N VAL A 218 20.87 -2.40 -0.02
CA VAL A 218 21.41 -1.18 -0.66
C VAL A 218 20.38 -0.55 -1.58
N LEU A 219 19.73 -1.36 -2.43
CA LEU A 219 18.73 -0.85 -3.37
C LEU A 219 17.49 -0.33 -2.65
N SER A 220 16.96 -1.05 -1.66
CA SER A 220 15.80 -0.57 -0.89
C SER A 220 16.10 0.71 -0.11
N THR A 221 17.32 0.89 0.40
CA THR A 221 17.76 2.14 1.06
C THR A 221 17.74 3.32 0.08
N PHE A 222 18.21 3.13 -1.15
CA PHE A 222 18.14 4.19 -2.16
C PHE A 222 16.70 4.67 -2.40
N PHE A 223 15.76 3.74 -2.58
CA PHE A 223 14.34 4.08 -2.77
C PHE A 223 13.69 4.66 -1.51
N LEU A 224 14.09 4.21 -0.31
CA LEU A 224 13.67 4.79 0.96
C LEU A 224 14.05 6.26 1.04
N ILE A 225 15.33 6.59 0.82
CA ILE A 225 15.82 7.97 0.87
C ILE A 225 15.12 8.84 -0.18
N ALA A 226 15.01 8.36 -1.42
CA ALA A 226 14.30 9.07 -2.48
C ALA A 226 12.84 9.36 -2.09
N SER A 227 12.14 8.36 -1.53
CA SER A 227 10.77 8.52 -1.06
C SER A 227 10.66 9.56 0.06
N VAL A 228 11.52 9.49 1.09
CA VAL A 228 11.47 10.42 2.23
C VAL A 228 11.69 11.87 1.80
N LEU A 229 12.68 12.11 0.92
CA LEU A 229 12.95 13.45 0.40
C LEU A 229 11.76 14.02 -0.38
N ILE A 230 11.18 13.23 -1.30
CA ILE A 230 10.03 13.67 -2.10
C ILE A 230 8.80 13.86 -1.21
N ALA A 231 8.56 12.97 -0.24
CA ALA A 231 7.47 13.08 0.70
C ALA A 231 7.58 14.34 1.55
N GLY A 232 8.78 14.69 2.01
CA GLY A 232 9.04 15.92 2.76
C GLY A 232 8.72 17.17 1.93
N ILE A 233 9.20 17.22 0.68
CA ILE A 233 8.89 18.32 -0.24
C ILE A 233 7.37 18.42 -0.50
N ALA A 234 6.72 17.29 -0.80
CA ALA A 234 5.28 17.23 -1.06
C ALA A 234 4.47 17.65 0.17
N LEU A 235 4.92 17.30 1.38
CA LEU A 235 4.27 17.68 2.63
C LEU A 235 4.26 19.20 2.81
N VAL A 236 5.43 19.83 2.66
CA VAL A 236 5.60 21.29 2.82
C VAL A 236 4.79 22.04 1.77
N LEU A 237 4.88 21.65 0.50
CA LEU A 237 4.14 22.30 -0.59
C LEU A 237 2.61 22.10 -0.45
N GLY A 238 2.18 20.91 -0.03
CA GLY A 238 0.77 20.59 0.17
C GLY A 238 0.15 21.38 1.33
N LEU A 239 0.80 21.41 2.49
CA LEU A 239 0.31 22.16 3.66
C LEU A 239 0.21 23.66 3.38
N ARG A 240 1.22 24.24 2.72
CA ARG A 240 1.18 25.65 2.31
C ARG A 240 -0.02 25.92 1.41
N SER A 241 -0.20 25.12 0.35
CA SER A 241 -1.28 25.32 -0.62
C SER A 241 -2.67 25.16 0.01
N LEU A 242 -2.84 24.19 0.91
CA LEU A 242 -4.08 23.96 1.66
C LEU A 242 -4.41 25.13 2.59
N ALA A 243 -3.41 25.71 3.25
CA ALA A 243 -3.59 26.88 4.10
C ALA A 243 -3.96 28.14 3.30
N GLU A 244 -3.39 28.31 2.11
CA GLU A 244 -3.64 29.47 1.24
C GLU A 244 -4.97 29.37 0.47
N ASN A 245 -5.34 28.19 -0.03
CA ASN A 245 -6.42 28.03 -1.02
C ASN A 245 -7.59 27.15 -0.55
N GLY A 246 -7.48 26.54 0.64
CA GLY A 246 -8.43 25.53 1.13
C GLY A 246 -8.34 24.20 0.38
N ALA A 247 -8.85 23.13 1.00
CA ALA A 247 -8.85 21.79 0.43
C ALA A 247 -9.89 21.63 -0.69
N ASN A 248 -9.47 21.13 -1.86
CA ASN A 248 -10.42 20.74 -2.90
C ASN A 248 -11.12 19.43 -2.50
N ILE A 249 -12.46 19.43 -2.53
CA ILE A 249 -13.25 18.29 -2.09
C ILE A 249 -12.93 17.01 -2.86
N GLU A 250 -12.72 17.05 -4.17
CA GLU A 250 -12.48 15.84 -4.97
C GLU A 250 -11.14 15.16 -4.66
N THR A 251 -10.14 15.96 -4.26
CA THR A 251 -8.78 15.49 -4.00
C THR A 251 -8.44 15.44 -2.51
N ALA A 252 -9.34 15.90 -1.63
CA ALA A 252 -9.21 15.82 -0.18
C ALA A 252 -8.85 14.41 0.34
N PRO A 253 -9.36 13.30 -0.23
CA PRO A 253 -8.91 11.96 0.16
C PRO A 253 -7.39 11.75 0.16
N THR A 254 -6.66 12.43 -0.73
CA THR A 254 -5.20 12.29 -0.84
C THR A 254 -4.44 12.72 0.41
N LEU A 255 -5.07 13.50 1.31
CA LEU A 255 -4.54 13.82 2.66
C LEU A 255 -4.08 12.58 3.42
N SER A 256 -4.75 11.46 3.18
CA SER A 256 -4.45 10.21 3.83
C SER A 256 -3.24 9.46 3.27
N VAL A 257 -2.62 9.90 2.16
CA VAL A 257 -1.51 9.19 1.47
C VAL A 257 -0.28 8.99 2.35
N PHE A 258 -0.04 9.86 3.33
CA PHE A 258 1.05 9.65 4.30
C PHE A 258 0.84 8.44 5.21
N ILE A 259 -0.41 8.00 5.42
CA ILE A 259 -0.71 6.81 6.22
C ILE A 259 -0.10 5.54 5.57
N PRO A 260 -0.46 5.15 4.33
CA PRO A 260 0.16 4.00 3.68
C PRO A 260 1.65 4.21 3.40
N LEU A 261 2.11 5.43 3.14
CA LEU A 261 3.53 5.73 2.98
C LEU A 261 4.34 5.33 4.21
N LEU A 262 3.89 5.77 5.41
CA LEU A 262 4.56 5.46 6.67
C LEU A 262 4.49 3.97 7.01
N THR A 263 3.39 3.26 6.69
CA THR A 263 3.34 1.80 6.85
C THR A 263 4.41 1.11 6.01
N ILE A 264 4.53 1.51 4.75
CA ILE A 264 5.47 0.90 3.82
C ILE A 264 6.91 1.14 4.25
N ILE A 265 7.22 2.38 4.67
CA ILE A 265 8.53 2.73 5.21
C ILE A 265 8.80 1.91 6.48
N GLY A 266 7.83 1.78 7.38
CA GLY A 266 7.98 0.95 8.59
C GLY A 266 8.25 -0.53 8.29
N ILE A 267 7.53 -1.13 7.32
CA ILE A 267 7.76 -2.52 6.88
C ILE A 267 9.13 -2.66 6.20
N LEU A 268 9.52 -1.68 5.38
CA LEU A 268 10.83 -1.62 4.75
C LEU A 268 11.92 -1.63 5.82
N SER A 269 11.85 -0.74 6.82
CA SER A 269 12.80 -0.69 7.92
C SER A 269 12.83 -1.99 8.74
N LEU A 270 11.68 -2.61 9.01
CA LEU A 270 11.64 -3.92 9.68
C LEU A 270 12.40 -5.00 8.90
N ARG A 271 12.21 -5.05 7.58
CA ARG A 271 12.89 -6.03 6.71
C ARG A 271 14.39 -5.78 6.63
N GLN A 272 14.81 -4.52 6.52
CA GLN A 272 16.22 -4.15 6.53
C GLN A 272 16.89 -4.50 7.85
N ASN A 273 16.26 -4.16 8.99
CA ASN A 273 16.80 -4.48 10.30
C ASN A 273 16.95 -5.99 10.50
N HIS A 274 15.96 -6.78 10.07
CA HIS A 274 16.06 -8.24 10.15
C HIS A 274 17.17 -8.81 9.24
N GLY A 275 17.36 -8.27 8.03
CA GLY A 275 18.48 -8.66 7.16
C GLY A 275 19.85 -8.28 7.72
N LEU A 276 19.94 -7.13 8.40
CA LEU A 276 21.15 -6.68 9.09
C LEU A 276 21.48 -7.57 10.31
N ASP A 277 20.46 -7.99 11.04
CA ASP A 277 20.59 -8.90 12.18
C ASP A 277 21.09 -10.29 11.74
N GLU A 278 20.47 -10.85 10.70
CA GLU A 278 20.81 -12.19 10.20
C GLU A 278 22.20 -12.27 9.54
N HIS A 279 22.59 -11.27 8.75
CA HIS A 279 23.78 -11.37 7.89
C HIS A 279 24.95 -10.45 8.27
N PHE A 280 24.68 -9.37 9.01
CA PHE A 280 25.64 -8.28 9.19
C PHE A 280 25.88 -7.91 10.66
N GLY A 281 25.40 -8.72 11.60
CA GLY A 281 25.71 -8.63 13.03
C GLY A 281 25.03 -7.47 13.77
N LEU A 282 23.94 -6.91 13.23
CA LEU A 282 23.14 -5.92 13.96
C LEU A 282 22.25 -6.60 15.01
N ALA A 283 22.59 -6.52 16.29
CA ALA A 283 21.70 -7.00 17.34
C ALA A 283 20.43 -6.13 17.43
N SER A 284 19.34 -6.55 16.78
CA SER A 284 18.07 -5.80 16.77
C SER A 284 17.09 -6.31 17.84
N GLY A 285 16.80 -5.47 18.84
CA GLY A 285 15.97 -5.85 19.99
C GLY A 285 14.46 -5.65 19.77
N GLY A 286 13.63 -6.36 20.57
CA GLY A 286 12.18 -6.14 20.58
C GLY A 286 11.79 -4.71 20.99
N ALA A 287 12.53 -4.10 21.92
CA ALA A 287 12.31 -2.72 22.37
C ALA A 287 12.54 -1.68 21.26
N GLU A 288 13.57 -1.87 20.42
CA GLU A 288 13.85 -0.97 19.29
C GLU A 288 12.73 -1.05 18.25
N ARG A 289 12.26 -2.27 17.94
CA ARG A 289 11.12 -2.49 17.04
C ARG A 289 9.85 -1.86 17.59
N LEU A 290 9.59 -1.98 18.89
CA LEU A 290 8.46 -1.35 19.55
C LEU A 290 8.51 0.18 19.39
N MET A 291 9.65 0.80 19.70
CA MET A 291 9.81 2.26 19.60
C MET A 291 9.63 2.75 18.16
N MET A 292 10.31 2.09 17.21
CA MET A 292 10.22 2.44 15.79
C MET A 292 8.77 2.32 15.27
N LEU A 293 8.09 1.21 15.52
CA LEU A 293 6.72 1.00 15.06
C LEU A 293 5.73 1.95 15.75
N SER A 294 5.95 2.28 17.02
CA SER A 294 5.13 3.26 17.75
C SER A 294 5.28 4.67 17.17
N GLN A 295 6.48 5.07 16.74
CA GLN A 295 6.72 6.35 16.08
C GLN A 295 5.98 6.43 14.74
N TYR A 296 6.09 5.40 13.90
CA TYR A 296 5.35 5.34 12.63
C TYR A 296 3.84 5.35 12.87
N LEU A 297 3.32 4.50 13.77
CA LEU A 297 1.89 4.45 14.09
C LEU A 297 1.39 5.80 14.63
N SER A 298 2.14 6.47 15.50
CA SER A 298 1.77 7.78 16.04
C SER A 298 1.63 8.83 14.93
N ALA A 299 2.60 8.90 14.02
CA ALA A 299 2.55 9.80 12.87
C ALA A 299 1.34 9.48 11.96
N GLN A 300 1.03 8.20 11.74
CA GLN A 300 -0.13 7.78 10.97
C GLN A 300 -1.45 8.20 11.62
N LEU A 301 -1.58 8.06 12.94
CA LEU A 301 -2.76 8.50 13.67
C LEU A 301 -2.97 10.01 13.56
N LEU A 302 -1.90 10.81 13.61
CA LEU A 302 -1.98 12.26 13.39
C LEU A 302 -2.51 12.60 11.98
N PHE A 303 -1.99 11.94 10.95
CA PHE A 303 -2.50 12.12 9.59
C PHE A 303 -3.93 11.62 9.42
N ALA A 304 -4.32 10.54 10.12
CA ALA A 304 -5.68 10.02 10.11
C ALA A 304 -6.67 11.01 10.75
N LEU A 305 -6.30 11.60 11.90
CA LEU A 305 -7.09 12.64 12.57
C LEU A 305 -7.23 13.88 11.69
N LEU A 306 -6.13 14.37 11.11
CA LEU A 306 -6.15 15.51 10.19
C LEU A 306 -7.05 15.24 8.97
N THR A 307 -6.87 14.08 8.34
CA THR A 307 -7.67 13.71 7.16
C THR A 307 -9.14 13.58 7.52
N GLY A 308 -9.46 12.89 8.63
CA GLY A 308 -10.83 12.74 9.10
C GLY A 308 -11.50 14.08 9.38
N LEU A 309 -10.80 15.00 10.06
CA LEU A 309 -11.30 16.35 10.32
C LEU A 309 -11.65 17.09 9.02
N VAL A 310 -10.75 17.09 8.04
CA VAL A 310 -10.97 17.80 6.77
C VAL A 310 -12.12 17.16 5.97
N LEU A 311 -12.17 15.82 5.87
CA LEU A 311 -13.23 15.12 5.12
C LEU A 311 -14.61 15.32 5.75
N CYS A 312 -14.70 15.33 7.09
CA CYS A 312 -15.94 15.62 7.79
C CYS A 312 -16.40 17.06 7.53
N ARG A 313 -15.49 18.05 7.59
CA ARG A 313 -15.83 19.45 7.31
C ARG A 313 -16.26 19.71 5.87
N LEU A 314 -15.76 18.91 4.93
CA LEU A 314 -16.16 18.98 3.52
C LEU A 314 -17.42 18.16 3.20
N GLY A 315 -17.97 17.39 4.14
CA GLY A 315 -19.09 16.48 3.87
C GLY A 315 -18.77 15.41 2.84
N TYR A 316 -17.50 14.96 2.78
CA TYR A 316 -17.02 14.08 1.70
C TYR A 316 -17.76 12.74 1.65
N VAL A 317 -18.00 12.13 2.82
CA VAL A 317 -18.66 10.84 2.94
C VAL A 317 -20.10 10.91 2.41
N ASP A 318 -20.86 11.90 2.84
CA ASP A 318 -22.25 12.07 2.43
C ASP A 318 -22.39 12.36 0.95
N ARG A 319 -21.41 13.06 0.35
CA ARG A 319 -21.42 13.39 -1.07
C ARG A 319 -20.93 12.26 -1.97
N PHE A 320 -19.72 11.74 -1.74
CA PHE A 320 -19.02 10.85 -2.67
C PHE A 320 -19.06 9.37 -2.28
N ILE A 321 -19.25 9.04 -1.00
CA ILE A 321 -19.29 7.65 -0.54
C ILE A 321 -20.73 7.15 -0.49
N ASN A 322 -21.59 7.82 0.29
CA ASN A 322 -23.00 7.45 0.45
C ASN A 322 -23.92 8.15 -0.56
N GLY A 323 -23.52 9.33 -1.05
CA GLY A 323 -24.29 10.13 -2.01
C GLY A 323 -24.22 9.62 -3.45
N ARG A 324 -24.85 10.36 -4.36
CA ARG A 324 -24.96 10.01 -5.79
C ARG A 324 -23.71 10.34 -6.59
N ASP A 325 -22.91 11.33 -6.15
CA ASP A 325 -21.70 11.74 -6.84
C ASP A 325 -20.63 10.64 -6.78
N ALA A 326 -19.79 10.57 -7.80
CA ALA A 326 -18.69 9.63 -7.91
C ALA A 326 -17.37 10.37 -8.12
N SER A 327 -16.33 10.00 -7.36
CA SER A 327 -14.98 10.54 -7.51
C SER A 327 -13.97 9.41 -7.53
N ALA A 328 -13.14 9.33 -8.57
CA ALA A 328 -12.04 8.37 -8.61
C ALA A 328 -11.05 8.60 -7.44
N GLY A 329 -10.99 9.82 -6.89
CA GLY A 329 -10.22 10.15 -5.70
C GLY A 329 -10.66 9.38 -4.45
N SER A 330 -11.90 8.90 -4.37
CA SER A 330 -12.39 8.12 -3.22
C SER A 330 -11.60 6.82 -3.01
N TYR A 331 -11.02 6.24 -4.05
CA TYR A 331 -10.15 5.06 -3.91
C TYR A 331 -8.87 5.34 -3.13
N ALA A 332 -8.45 6.61 -2.99
CA ALA A 332 -7.32 6.98 -2.14
C ALA A 332 -7.59 6.70 -0.65
N LEU A 333 -8.85 6.60 -0.22
CA LEU A 333 -9.22 6.24 1.16
C LEU A 333 -9.03 4.75 1.49
N VAL A 334 -8.90 3.88 0.48
CA VAL A 334 -8.77 2.43 0.69
C VAL A 334 -7.41 2.07 1.28
N CYS A 335 -6.33 2.59 0.69
CA CYS A 335 -4.96 2.27 1.11
C CYS A 335 -4.65 2.64 2.57
N PRO A 336 -5.10 3.79 3.11
CA PRO A 336 -4.98 4.12 4.52
C PRO A 336 -5.60 3.10 5.46
N GLY A 337 -6.81 2.62 5.16
CA GLY A 337 -7.49 1.62 5.98
C GLY A 337 -6.71 0.31 6.02
N VAL A 338 -6.30 -0.20 4.85
CA VAL A 338 -5.40 -1.35 4.74
C VAL A 338 -4.11 -1.12 5.54
N ALA A 339 -3.45 0.01 5.31
CA ALA A 339 -2.13 0.29 5.86
C ALA A 339 -2.15 0.40 7.38
N LEU A 340 -3.19 1.01 7.95
CA LEU A 340 -3.36 1.12 9.38
C LEU A 340 -3.63 -0.25 10.00
N ALA A 341 -4.47 -1.09 9.39
CA ALA A 341 -4.69 -2.46 9.85
C ALA A 341 -3.39 -3.30 9.83
N VAL A 342 -2.59 -3.19 8.75
CA VAL A 342 -1.30 -3.87 8.65
C VAL A 342 -0.29 -3.34 9.67
N MET A 343 -0.20 -2.01 9.86
CA MET A 343 0.69 -1.43 10.88
C MET A 343 0.31 -1.91 12.28
N ILE A 344 -0.97 -1.92 12.63
CA ILE A 344 -1.42 -2.39 13.96
C ILE A 344 -1.02 -3.85 14.17
N HIS A 345 -1.12 -4.72 13.15
CA HIS A 345 -0.63 -6.10 13.26
C HIS A 345 0.88 -6.18 13.50
N PHE A 346 1.70 -5.42 12.77
CA PHE A 346 3.15 -5.39 12.99
C PHE A 346 3.51 -4.80 14.36
N TRP A 347 2.91 -3.67 14.73
CA TRP A 347 3.11 -3.02 16.02
C TRP A 347 2.74 -3.94 17.18
N LEU A 348 1.61 -4.65 17.07
CA LEU A 348 1.18 -5.62 18.08
C LEU A 348 2.14 -6.80 18.18
N ASN A 349 2.48 -7.44 17.07
CA ASN A 349 3.21 -8.71 17.13
C ASN A 349 4.73 -8.51 17.20
N ARG A 350 5.30 -7.63 16.39
CA ARG A 350 6.76 -7.38 16.32
C ARG A 350 7.24 -6.24 17.20
N GLY A 351 6.31 -5.44 17.71
CA GLY A 351 6.56 -4.43 18.75
C GLY A 351 6.19 -4.95 20.13
N LEU A 352 4.90 -4.96 20.46
CA LEU A 352 4.41 -5.20 21.83
C LEU A 352 4.72 -6.61 22.34
N VAL A 353 4.45 -7.65 21.55
CA VAL A 353 4.68 -9.04 21.95
C VAL A 353 6.18 -9.36 21.99
N ASP A 354 6.93 -9.03 20.94
CA ASP A 354 8.38 -9.27 20.89
C ASP A 354 9.16 -8.48 21.97
N ALA A 355 8.65 -7.33 22.43
CA ALA A 355 9.23 -6.57 23.55
C ALA A 355 8.83 -7.11 24.94
N GLY A 356 7.96 -8.13 25.01
CA GLY A 356 7.45 -8.68 26.26
C GLY A 356 6.44 -7.79 26.99
N LEU A 357 5.85 -6.80 26.31
CA LEU A 357 4.87 -5.90 26.92
C LEU A 357 3.47 -6.55 27.01
N ILE A 358 3.14 -7.44 26.07
CA ILE A 358 1.86 -8.15 26.02
C ILE A 358 2.10 -9.61 25.65
N ASP A 359 1.46 -10.53 26.37
CA ASP A 359 1.47 -11.94 26.01
C ASP A 359 0.64 -12.22 24.75
N LYS A 360 1.19 -13.03 23.85
CA LYS A 360 0.50 -13.46 22.63
C LYS A 360 -0.79 -14.20 22.99
N PHE A 361 -1.90 -13.81 22.35
CA PHE A 361 -3.25 -14.34 22.58
C PHE A 361 -3.88 -14.01 23.95
N SER A 362 -3.31 -13.10 24.73
CA SER A 362 -3.97 -12.52 25.90
C SER A 362 -5.21 -11.70 25.52
N VAL A 363 -6.00 -11.28 26.52
CA VAL A 363 -7.16 -10.39 26.31
C VAL A 363 -6.72 -9.08 25.63
N ALA A 364 -5.62 -8.47 26.10
CA ALA A 364 -5.09 -7.24 25.50
C ALA A 364 -4.68 -7.44 24.03
N TYR A 365 -4.07 -8.58 23.70
CA TYR A 365 -3.71 -8.93 22.33
C TYR A 365 -4.95 -8.99 21.41
N TRP A 366 -6.02 -9.64 21.87
CA TRP A 366 -7.25 -9.76 21.09
C TRP A 366 -8.01 -8.45 20.95
N THR A 367 -8.01 -7.58 21.97
CA THR A 367 -8.60 -6.23 21.87
C THR A 367 -7.94 -5.40 20.77
N ILE A 368 -6.60 -5.38 20.73
CA ILE A 368 -5.85 -4.63 19.69
C ILE A 368 -6.04 -5.29 18.32
N SER A 369 -6.04 -6.63 18.26
CA SER A 369 -6.30 -7.36 17.01
C SER A 369 -7.71 -7.08 16.47
N ALA A 370 -8.72 -7.00 17.33
CA ALA A 370 -10.09 -6.70 16.94
C ALA A 370 -10.21 -5.31 16.30
N LEU A 371 -9.43 -4.32 16.77
CA LEU A 371 -9.36 -3.00 16.15
C LEU A 371 -8.80 -3.08 14.72
N ALA A 372 -7.71 -3.82 14.50
CA ALA A 372 -7.14 -4.01 13.16
C ALA A 372 -8.14 -4.70 12.22
N VAL A 373 -8.83 -5.72 12.70
CA VAL A 373 -9.86 -6.46 11.97
C VAL A 373 -11.07 -5.57 11.66
N ALA A 374 -11.51 -4.73 12.58
CA ALA A 374 -12.60 -3.77 12.35
C ALA A 374 -12.25 -2.79 11.23
N ILE A 375 -11.03 -2.23 11.24
CA ILE A 375 -10.54 -1.35 10.16
C ILE A 375 -10.51 -2.09 8.82
N GLN A 376 -10.06 -3.35 8.80
CA GLN A 376 -10.08 -4.19 7.61
C GLN A 376 -11.50 -4.37 7.07
N PHE A 377 -12.48 -4.70 7.92
CA PHE A 377 -13.88 -4.85 7.49
C PHE A 377 -14.50 -3.56 6.97
N MET A 378 -14.22 -2.41 7.61
CA MET A 378 -14.65 -1.10 7.10
C MET A 378 -14.03 -0.80 5.72
N THR A 379 -12.78 -1.19 5.52
CA THR A 379 -12.08 -1.03 4.23
C THR A 379 -12.67 -1.95 3.15
N ILE A 380 -13.03 -3.19 3.51
CA ILE A 380 -13.74 -4.12 2.63
C ILE A 380 -15.08 -3.53 2.20
N TRP A 381 -15.85 -2.99 3.14
CA TRP A 381 -17.12 -2.32 2.86
C TRP A 381 -16.94 -1.12 1.91
N LEU A 382 -15.92 -0.29 2.15
CA LEU A 382 -15.60 0.85 1.30
C LEU A 382 -15.28 0.40 -0.14
N VAL A 383 -14.41 -0.60 -0.31
CA VAL A 383 -14.06 -1.14 -1.64
C VAL A 383 -15.30 -1.70 -2.34
N PHE A 384 -16.14 -2.44 -1.64
CA PHE A 384 -17.38 -2.98 -2.19
C PHE A 384 -18.31 -1.85 -2.68
N ASN A 385 -18.52 -0.82 -1.85
CA ASN A 385 -19.39 0.30 -2.19
C ASN A 385 -18.85 1.12 -3.38
N LEU A 386 -17.54 1.42 -3.40
CA LEU A 386 -16.90 2.13 -4.51
C LEU A 386 -16.93 1.32 -5.81
N ASN A 387 -16.63 0.02 -5.74
CA ASN A 387 -16.66 -0.84 -6.93
C ASN A 387 -18.07 -0.93 -7.52
N ARG A 388 -19.08 -1.05 -6.66
CA ARG A 388 -20.48 -1.01 -7.08
C ARG A 388 -20.79 0.31 -7.80
N LYS A 389 -20.44 1.45 -7.19
CA LYS A 389 -20.72 2.79 -7.74
C LYS A 389 -20.03 3.08 -9.07
N HIS A 390 -18.77 2.65 -9.23
CA HIS A 390 -17.98 3.02 -10.41
C HIS A 390 -18.10 2.03 -11.56
N PHE A 391 -18.33 0.73 -11.30
CA PHE A 391 -18.26 -0.31 -12.32
C PHE A 391 -19.57 -1.02 -12.62
N GLN A 392 -20.60 -0.89 -11.79
CA GLN A 392 -21.95 -1.36 -12.11
C GLN A 392 -22.75 -0.22 -12.78
N SER A 393 -23.60 -0.56 -13.74
CA SER A 393 -24.55 0.42 -14.31
C SER A 393 -25.56 0.81 -13.21
N GLN A 394 -25.76 2.11 -13.04
CA GLN A 394 -26.83 2.64 -12.17
C GLN A 394 -28.20 2.34 -12.75
#